data_AF-A0A957C5B9-F1
#
_entry.id   AF-A0A957C5B9-F1
#
_cell.length_a   1.000
_cell.length_b   1.000
_cell.length_c   1.000
_cell.angle_alpha   90.00
_cell.angle_beta   90.00
_cell.angle_gamma   90.00
#
_symmetry.space_group_name_H-M   'P 1'
#
loop_
_entity.id
_entity.type
_entity.pdbx_description
1 polymer ?
#
loop_
_entity_poly.entity_id
_entity_poly.type
_entity_poly.pdbx_seq_one_letter_code
_entity_poly.pdbx_strand_id
1 'polypeptide(L)'
;TTLLVELIREERIPLSSLESTLLALGIYADTGMLTYGGTTPRDLQAAAWLLDHGAVLDTVQRFLTEPLNNQQQNLFEILLKNAESRSIQGYEVTLASATQEEVIGGISTVTTALSNTLDSDAVFVLVQMPKNIQLVCRSREDAIDSGELARELGGGGHPRAAAAAIYKGELSAIIAQIWDWSQQHIQPAVRVADLMSYGVQTVSADEPIAEGIARLRRIGHEGYPVLDANRVVGLLTLRDADKALEHGLKEATMRDVMLSGTVTLTPHDSVARLEEVMVASDWGQIPVVDEREQLIGIVTRTDLIKHWAQKHPARAPETPHIELASAEQILGISNIALIETVSALAQKSGLPLYMVGGVVRDLLLERPNYDIDFVVEADAITFVESLAATYGGDVHSYRPFGTAKWLLDETAAEKLGVKLEQLPDHLDFATARSELYEHPTALPTVYNSGIKLDLRRRDFTINTLAVQLSPQGAMWRVLDFYGGLHDLERGMIRVLHSLSFVDDPTRIIRAVRFAQRLN
;
A
#
# COMPACT_ATOMS: atom_id res chain seq x y z
N THR A 1 -30.10 11.00 -12.73
CA THR A 1 -31.27 10.08 -12.61
C THR A 1 -31.51 9.57 -11.20
N THR A 2 -30.46 9.23 -10.45
CA THR A 2 -30.51 8.73 -9.06
C THR A 2 -31.38 9.57 -8.11
N LEU A 3 -31.21 10.89 -8.09
CA LEU A 3 -32.03 11.81 -7.27
C LEU A 3 -33.54 11.71 -7.56
N LEU A 4 -33.91 11.52 -8.82
CA LEU A 4 -35.31 11.41 -9.22
C LEU A 4 -35.91 10.08 -8.72
N VAL A 5 -35.14 9.00 -8.80
CA VAL A 5 -35.58 7.68 -8.31
C VAL A 5 -35.78 7.70 -6.79
N GLU A 6 -34.92 8.39 -6.06
CA GLU A 6 -35.07 8.57 -4.61
C GLU A 6 -36.36 9.33 -4.27
N LEU A 7 -36.66 10.43 -4.96
CA LEU A 7 -37.90 11.18 -4.76
C LEU A 7 -39.15 10.34 -5.11
N ILE A 8 -39.11 9.59 -6.21
CA ILE A 8 -40.21 8.68 -6.61
C ILE A 8 -40.44 7.63 -5.51
N ARG A 9 -39.35 7.10 -4.93
CA ARG A 9 -39.40 6.11 -3.84
C ARG A 9 -39.96 6.72 -2.54
N GLU A 10 -39.56 7.95 -2.20
CA GLU A 10 -40.06 8.67 -1.02
C GLU A 10 -41.55 8.97 -1.12
N GLU A 11 -42.00 9.44 -2.28
CA GLU A 11 -43.41 9.76 -2.58
C GLU A 11 -44.25 8.50 -2.89
N ARG A 12 -43.64 7.31 -2.89
CA ARG A 12 -44.29 6.01 -3.15
C ARG A 12 -45.06 5.98 -4.48
N ILE A 13 -44.53 6.64 -5.49
CA ILE A 13 -45.13 6.68 -6.82
C ILE A 13 -44.90 5.31 -7.50
N PRO A 14 -45.96 4.61 -7.94
CA PRO A 14 -45.79 3.34 -8.62
C PRO A 14 -45.18 3.55 -10.01
N LEU A 15 -44.24 2.68 -10.40
CA LEU A 15 -43.64 2.67 -11.72
C LEU A 15 -44.08 1.45 -12.53
N SER A 16 -44.34 1.67 -13.82
CA SER A 16 -44.42 0.58 -14.79
C SER A 16 -43.03 0.03 -15.12
N SER A 17 -42.97 -1.21 -15.62
CA SER A 17 -41.73 -1.83 -16.09
C SER A 17 -40.99 -0.97 -17.13
N LEU A 18 -41.72 -0.27 -18.01
CA LEU A 18 -41.13 0.62 -19.01
C LEU A 18 -40.47 1.83 -18.35
N GLU A 19 -41.15 2.50 -17.41
CA GLU A 19 -40.59 3.65 -16.68
C GLU A 19 -39.38 3.24 -15.84
N SER A 20 -39.47 2.09 -15.16
CA SER A 20 -38.35 1.51 -14.41
C SER A 20 -37.14 1.24 -15.31
N THR A 21 -37.39 0.68 -16.51
CA THR A 21 -36.33 0.39 -17.50
C THR A 21 -35.69 1.67 -18.04
N LEU A 22 -36.48 2.72 -18.30
CA LEU A 22 -35.97 4.02 -18.77
C LEU A 22 -35.11 4.73 -17.72
N LEU A 23 -35.56 4.73 -16.46
CA LEU A 23 -34.78 5.28 -15.36
C LEU A 23 -33.49 4.48 -15.13
N ALA A 24 -33.55 3.15 -15.27
CA ALA A 24 -32.38 2.30 -15.17
C ALA A 24 -31.37 2.60 -16.29
N LEU A 25 -31.84 2.80 -17.52
CA LEU A 25 -31.01 3.20 -18.64
C LEU A 25 -30.21 4.48 -18.35
N GLY A 26 -30.85 5.49 -17.74
CA GLY A 26 -30.18 6.72 -17.34
C GLY A 26 -29.09 6.50 -16.30
N ILE A 27 -29.34 5.69 -15.27
CA ILE A 27 -28.33 5.38 -14.25
C ILE A 27 -27.15 4.62 -14.87
N TYR A 28 -27.42 3.57 -15.64
CA TYR A 28 -26.37 2.75 -16.25
C TYR A 28 -25.57 3.54 -17.30
N ALA A 29 -26.18 4.48 -18.03
CA ALA A 29 -25.46 5.36 -18.95
C ALA A 29 -24.46 6.28 -18.21
N ASP A 30 -24.93 6.97 -17.17
CA ASP A 30 -24.13 7.96 -16.44
C ASP A 30 -22.99 7.32 -15.62
N THR A 31 -23.17 6.07 -15.21
CA THR A 31 -22.22 5.33 -14.35
C THR A 31 -21.34 4.34 -15.11
N GLY A 32 -21.46 4.27 -16.44
CA GLY A 32 -20.69 3.30 -17.23
C GLY A 32 -21.02 1.87 -16.85
N MET A 33 -22.31 1.54 -16.79
CA MET A 33 -22.80 0.26 -16.26
C MET A 33 -22.31 -0.01 -14.84
N LEU A 34 -22.34 1.02 -13.98
CA LEU A 34 -21.91 0.98 -12.58
C LEU A 34 -20.41 0.77 -12.35
N THR A 35 -19.56 1.00 -13.38
CA THR A 35 -18.10 0.78 -13.29
C THR A 35 -17.27 2.04 -13.21
N TYR A 36 -17.83 3.22 -13.51
CA TYR A 36 -17.09 4.47 -13.44
C TYR A 36 -16.76 4.85 -11.98
N GLY A 37 -15.58 5.43 -11.73
CA GLY A 37 -15.13 5.80 -10.39
C GLY A 37 -15.98 6.86 -9.67
N GLY A 38 -16.84 7.59 -10.41
CA GLY A 38 -17.83 8.50 -9.84
C GLY A 38 -19.13 7.82 -9.37
N THR A 39 -19.25 6.50 -9.55
CA THR A 39 -20.42 5.72 -9.12
C THR A 39 -20.47 5.63 -7.59
N THR A 40 -21.61 5.94 -7.01
CA THR A 40 -21.83 5.96 -5.57
C THR A 40 -22.77 4.84 -5.12
N PRO A 41 -22.79 4.49 -3.81
CA PRO A 41 -23.74 3.52 -3.29
C PRO A 41 -25.22 3.88 -3.55
N ARG A 42 -25.53 5.17 -3.72
CA ARG A 42 -26.89 5.65 -4.04
C ARG A 42 -27.33 5.20 -5.42
N ASP A 43 -26.42 5.21 -6.39
CA ASP A 43 -26.68 4.76 -7.76
C ASP A 43 -27.04 3.27 -7.79
N LEU A 44 -26.30 2.46 -7.03
CA LEU A 44 -26.56 1.02 -6.89
C LEU A 44 -27.90 0.74 -6.21
N GLN A 45 -28.23 1.48 -5.14
CA GLN A 45 -29.50 1.33 -4.44
C GLN A 45 -30.70 1.74 -5.31
N ALA A 46 -30.57 2.82 -6.06
CA ALA A 46 -31.58 3.25 -7.02
C ALA A 46 -31.75 2.23 -8.15
N ALA A 47 -30.66 1.72 -8.72
CA ALA A 47 -30.69 0.67 -9.74
C ALA A 47 -31.36 -0.62 -9.22
N ALA A 48 -30.99 -1.07 -8.01
CA ALA A 48 -31.60 -2.24 -7.37
C ALA A 48 -33.11 -2.06 -7.18
N TRP A 49 -33.53 -0.89 -6.69
CA TRP A 49 -34.94 -0.59 -6.51
C TRP A 49 -35.72 -0.59 -7.84
N LEU A 50 -35.15 -0.07 -8.93
CA LEU A 50 -35.78 -0.12 -10.26
C LEU A 50 -35.89 -1.55 -10.80
N LEU A 51 -34.92 -2.42 -10.50
CA LEU A 51 -34.98 -3.85 -10.84
C LEU A 51 -36.12 -4.55 -10.10
N ASP A 52 -36.31 -4.27 -8.80
CA ASP A 52 -37.45 -4.76 -8.03
C ASP A 52 -38.79 -4.30 -8.63
N HIS A 53 -38.80 -3.17 -9.34
CA HIS A 53 -39.98 -2.61 -10.03
C HIS A 53 -40.02 -2.95 -11.53
N GLY A 54 -39.35 -4.04 -11.92
CA GLY A 54 -39.47 -4.63 -13.25
C GLY A 54 -38.67 -3.96 -14.36
N ALA A 55 -37.58 -3.26 -14.02
CA ALA A 55 -36.63 -2.81 -15.04
C ALA A 55 -35.99 -4.01 -15.77
N VAL A 56 -35.89 -3.94 -17.11
CA VAL A 56 -35.37 -5.03 -17.94
C VAL A 56 -33.96 -4.71 -18.43
N LEU A 57 -32.95 -5.38 -17.86
CA LEU A 57 -31.54 -5.11 -18.17
C LEU A 57 -31.14 -5.43 -19.61
N ASP A 58 -31.71 -6.47 -20.23
CA ASP A 58 -31.44 -6.79 -21.64
C ASP A 58 -31.80 -5.62 -22.57
N THR A 59 -32.88 -4.92 -22.25
CA THR A 59 -33.29 -3.70 -22.97
C THR A 59 -32.31 -2.58 -22.70
N VAL A 60 -31.94 -2.34 -21.44
CA VAL A 60 -30.93 -1.34 -21.06
C VAL A 60 -29.62 -1.57 -21.82
N GLN A 61 -29.10 -2.80 -21.80
CA GLN A 61 -27.87 -3.18 -22.48
C GLN A 61 -27.94 -2.88 -23.98
N ARG A 62 -29.06 -3.24 -24.64
CA ARG A 62 -29.25 -3.00 -26.08
C ARG A 62 -29.19 -1.53 -26.47
N PHE A 63 -29.60 -0.62 -25.58
CA PHE A 63 -29.53 0.83 -25.83
C PHE A 63 -28.19 1.45 -25.43
N LEU A 64 -27.44 0.82 -24.52
CA LEU A 64 -26.11 1.29 -24.10
C LEU A 64 -24.98 0.82 -25.02
N THR A 65 -25.15 -0.35 -25.66
CA THR A 65 -24.17 -0.89 -26.61
C THR A 65 -24.63 -0.59 -28.04
N GLU A 66 -24.12 0.50 -28.62
CA GLU A 66 -24.27 0.73 -30.06
C GLU A 66 -23.32 -0.23 -30.81
N PRO A 67 -23.83 -1.23 -31.53
CA PRO A 67 -22.98 -2.09 -32.33
C PRO A 67 -22.32 -1.26 -33.44
N LEU A 68 -21.03 -1.49 -33.67
CA LEU A 68 -20.31 -0.86 -34.78
C LEU A 68 -20.97 -1.26 -36.10
N ASN A 69 -21.27 -0.29 -36.95
CA ASN A 69 -21.73 -0.57 -38.31
C ASN A 69 -20.56 -1.13 -39.17
N ASN A 70 -20.84 -1.66 -40.36
CA ASN A 70 -19.81 -2.29 -41.21
C ASN A 70 -18.63 -1.35 -41.54
N GLN A 71 -18.88 -0.05 -41.76
CA GLN A 71 -17.80 0.91 -42.02
C GLN A 71 -16.93 1.14 -40.77
N GLN A 72 -17.55 1.22 -39.59
CA GLN A 72 -16.88 1.37 -38.31
C GLN A 72 -16.11 0.11 -37.90
N GLN A 73 -16.62 -1.09 -38.19
CA GLN A 73 -15.91 -2.36 -37.97
C GLN A 73 -14.64 -2.43 -38.82
N ASN A 74 -14.73 -2.11 -40.11
CA ASN A 74 -13.57 -2.05 -40.99
C ASN A 74 -12.53 -1.02 -40.49
N LEU A 75 -12.99 0.16 -40.06
CA LEU A 75 -12.11 1.18 -39.49
C LEU A 75 -11.44 0.68 -38.20
N PHE A 76 -12.19 0.02 -37.32
CA PHE A 76 -11.68 -0.58 -36.08
C PHE A 76 -10.56 -1.58 -36.36
N GLU A 77 -10.76 -2.50 -37.32
CA GLU A 77 -9.73 -3.49 -37.68
C GLU A 77 -8.44 -2.84 -38.21
N ILE A 78 -8.57 -1.79 -39.05
CA ILE A 78 -7.43 -1.04 -39.57
C ILE A 78 -6.68 -0.33 -38.43
N LEU A 79 -7.42 0.36 -37.55
CA LEU A 79 -6.85 1.08 -36.41
C LEU A 79 -6.17 0.13 -35.43
N LEU A 80 -6.79 -1.02 -35.14
CA LEU A 80 -6.23 -2.04 -34.25
C LEU A 80 -4.89 -2.58 -34.78
N LYS A 81 -4.80 -2.79 -36.10
CA LYS A 81 -3.56 -3.25 -36.75
C LYS A 81 -2.46 -2.18 -36.77
N ASN A 82 -2.85 -0.90 -36.83
CA ASN A 82 -1.94 0.25 -36.91
C ASN A 82 -1.77 0.98 -35.57
N ALA A 83 -2.18 0.35 -34.47
CA ALA A 83 -2.02 0.92 -33.14
C ALA A 83 -0.56 0.78 -32.70
N GLU A 84 0.02 1.89 -32.24
CA GLU A 84 1.33 1.96 -31.61
C GLU A 84 1.14 2.36 -30.14
N SER A 85 1.59 1.51 -29.22
CA SER A 85 1.55 1.77 -27.78
C SER A 85 2.94 2.13 -27.26
N ARG A 86 3.02 3.14 -26.39
CA ARG A 86 4.25 3.57 -25.72
C ARG A 86 3.96 3.80 -24.24
N SER A 87 4.85 3.29 -23.40
CA SER A 87 4.85 3.61 -21.98
C SER A 87 5.46 5.01 -21.76
N ILE A 88 4.68 5.96 -21.25
CA ILE A 88 5.09 7.35 -21.00
C ILE A 88 4.77 7.68 -19.55
N GLN A 89 5.81 7.98 -18.76
CA GLN A 89 5.68 8.33 -17.33
C GLN A 89 4.87 7.31 -16.50
N GLY A 90 4.91 6.04 -16.90
CA GLY A 90 4.21 4.92 -16.25
C GLY A 90 2.77 4.70 -16.73
N TYR A 91 2.33 5.40 -17.79
CA TYR A 91 1.05 5.21 -18.45
C TYR A 91 1.22 4.55 -19.83
N GLU A 92 0.34 3.63 -20.19
CA GLU A 92 0.25 3.06 -21.54
C GLU A 92 -0.58 3.99 -22.45
N VAL A 93 0.13 4.71 -23.32
CA VAL A 93 -0.48 5.62 -24.29
C VAL A 93 -0.46 4.96 -25.66
N THR A 94 -1.64 4.82 -26.26
CA THR A 94 -1.79 4.22 -27.59
C THR A 94 -2.22 5.25 -28.62
N LEU A 95 -1.56 5.27 -29.76
CA LEU A 95 -1.93 6.07 -30.91
C LEU A 95 -2.24 5.15 -32.09
N ALA A 96 -3.42 5.28 -32.68
CA ALA A 96 -3.82 4.54 -33.87
C ALA A 96 -4.17 5.51 -35.00
N SER A 97 -3.79 5.16 -36.22
CA SER A 97 -4.10 6.00 -37.38
C SER A 97 -4.60 5.21 -38.59
N ALA A 98 -5.46 5.85 -39.38
CA ALA A 98 -6.03 5.30 -40.61
C ALA A 98 -6.25 6.40 -41.65
N THR A 99 -6.23 6.03 -42.93
CA THR A 99 -6.64 6.90 -44.04
C THR A 99 -7.87 6.31 -44.70
N GLN A 100 -8.87 7.15 -44.99
CA GLN A 100 -10.15 6.75 -45.55
C GLN A 100 -10.52 7.64 -46.74
N GLU A 101 -11.02 7.03 -47.81
CA GLU A 101 -11.43 7.74 -49.03
C GLU A 101 -12.81 8.42 -48.88
N GLU A 102 -13.61 7.96 -47.92
CA GLU A 102 -14.94 8.48 -47.62
C GLU A 102 -14.99 9.09 -46.22
N VAL A 103 -16.00 9.94 -45.98
CA VAL A 103 -16.25 10.52 -44.66
C VAL A 103 -16.96 9.48 -43.79
N ILE A 104 -16.32 9.07 -42.69
CA ILE A 104 -16.87 8.12 -41.73
C ILE A 104 -17.35 8.85 -40.47
N GLY A 105 -18.61 8.64 -40.09
CA GLY A 105 -19.19 9.14 -38.85
C GLY A 105 -18.94 8.22 -37.65
N GLY A 106 -19.04 8.77 -36.43
CA GLY A 106 -18.98 7.99 -35.19
C GLY A 106 -17.61 7.41 -34.86
N ILE A 107 -16.53 8.12 -35.21
CA ILE A 107 -15.15 7.73 -34.86
C ILE A 107 -14.98 7.61 -33.33
N SER A 108 -15.76 8.37 -32.55
CA SER A 108 -15.83 8.24 -31.08
C SER A 108 -16.24 6.85 -30.60
N THR A 109 -17.20 6.21 -31.26
CA THR A 109 -17.65 4.85 -30.92
C THR A 109 -16.55 3.83 -31.19
N VAL A 110 -15.86 3.98 -32.33
CA VAL A 110 -14.69 3.15 -32.68
C VAL A 110 -13.54 3.36 -31.70
N THR A 111 -13.28 4.61 -31.30
CA THR A 111 -12.21 4.95 -30.33
C THR A 111 -12.50 4.36 -28.96
N THR A 112 -13.75 4.40 -28.49
CA THR A 112 -14.16 3.75 -27.23
C THR A 112 -13.99 2.23 -27.32
N ALA A 113 -14.40 1.60 -28.43
CA ALA A 113 -14.18 0.18 -28.63
C ALA A 113 -12.69 -0.18 -28.61
N LEU A 114 -11.84 0.65 -29.25
CA LEU A 114 -10.39 0.45 -29.29
C LEU A 114 -9.75 0.59 -27.91
N SER A 115 -10.12 1.62 -27.15
CA SER A 115 -9.66 1.82 -25.77
C SER A 115 -10.03 0.66 -24.85
N ASN A 116 -11.25 0.12 -24.97
CA ASN A 116 -11.65 -1.05 -24.20
C ASN A 116 -10.92 -2.33 -24.64
N THR A 117 -10.50 -2.43 -25.90
CA THR A 117 -9.82 -3.63 -26.42
C THR A 117 -8.34 -3.66 -26.07
N LEU A 118 -7.66 -2.50 -26.11
CA LEU A 118 -6.21 -2.40 -25.93
C LEU A 118 -5.76 -2.12 -24.49
N ASP A 119 -6.73 -1.99 -23.57
CA ASP A 119 -6.50 -1.71 -22.15
C ASP A 119 -5.51 -0.56 -21.87
N SER A 120 -5.52 0.47 -22.74
CA SER A 120 -4.61 1.61 -22.65
C SER A 120 -5.18 2.71 -21.75
N ASP A 121 -4.29 3.41 -21.03
CA ASP A 121 -4.64 4.54 -20.15
C ASP A 121 -5.11 5.74 -20.97
N ALA A 122 -4.53 5.95 -22.16
CA ALA A 122 -5.02 6.88 -23.15
C ALA A 122 -4.96 6.31 -24.57
N VAL A 123 -5.95 6.67 -25.39
CA VAL A 123 -6.01 6.31 -26.81
C VAL A 123 -6.26 7.56 -27.65
N PHE A 124 -5.36 7.80 -28.60
CA PHE A 124 -5.47 8.84 -29.62
C PHE A 124 -5.71 8.21 -30.98
N VAL A 125 -6.87 8.49 -31.58
CA VAL A 125 -7.24 8.00 -32.91
C VAL A 125 -7.21 9.14 -33.91
N LEU A 126 -6.42 8.97 -34.96
CA LEU A 126 -6.33 9.90 -36.09
C LEU A 126 -6.87 9.25 -37.36
N VAL A 127 -7.92 9.83 -37.94
CA VAL A 127 -8.49 9.35 -39.22
C VAL A 127 -8.35 10.44 -40.26
N GLN A 128 -7.46 10.23 -41.23
CA GLN A 128 -7.36 11.08 -42.41
C GLN A 128 -8.56 10.82 -43.33
N MET A 129 -9.35 11.86 -43.58
CA MET A 129 -10.47 11.88 -44.53
C MET A 129 -10.20 12.91 -45.64
N PRO A 130 -11.01 12.97 -46.71
CA PRO A 130 -10.73 13.85 -47.86
C PRO A 130 -10.64 15.34 -47.54
N LYS A 131 -11.30 15.83 -46.48
CA LYS A 131 -11.37 17.26 -46.14
C LYS A 131 -10.51 17.66 -44.94
N ASN A 132 -10.19 16.71 -44.06
CA ASN A 132 -9.56 16.97 -42.77
C ASN A 132 -9.05 15.65 -42.15
N ILE A 133 -8.20 15.79 -41.15
CA ILE A 133 -7.84 14.72 -40.23
C ILE A 133 -8.71 14.87 -38.99
N GLN A 134 -9.44 13.82 -38.64
CA GLN A 134 -10.21 13.79 -37.41
C GLN A 134 -9.37 13.16 -36.30
N LEU A 135 -9.14 13.93 -35.24
CA LEU A 135 -8.61 13.43 -33.99
C LEU A 135 -9.78 13.12 -33.03
N VAL A 136 -9.71 11.96 -32.39
CA VAL A 136 -10.53 11.63 -31.23
C VAL A 136 -9.64 11.06 -30.14
N CYS A 137 -9.78 11.61 -28.93
CA CYS A 137 -8.97 11.26 -27.77
C CYS A 137 -9.86 10.68 -26.68
N ARG A 138 -9.39 9.62 -26.03
CA ARG A 138 -9.96 9.08 -24.79
C ARG A 138 -8.84 8.89 -23.77
N SER A 139 -9.08 9.31 -22.55
CA SER A 139 -8.22 9.04 -21.41
C SER A 139 -9.03 8.46 -20.26
N ARG A 140 -8.47 7.46 -19.58
CA ARG A 140 -8.96 6.94 -18.30
C ARG A 140 -8.41 7.71 -17.12
N GLU A 141 -7.29 8.40 -17.33
CA GLU A 141 -6.47 9.02 -16.30
C GLU A 141 -6.48 10.56 -16.44
N ASP A 142 -6.68 11.26 -15.32
CA ASP A 142 -6.72 12.72 -15.31
C ASP A 142 -5.34 13.35 -15.54
N ALA A 143 -4.26 12.55 -15.39
CA ALA A 143 -2.89 12.96 -15.72
C ALA A 143 -2.64 13.13 -17.22
N ILE A 144 -3.56 12.67 -18.07
CA ILE A 144 -3.49 12.78 -19.53
C ILE A 144 -4.68 13.61 -20.02
N ASP A 145 -4.54 14.93 -20.04
CA ASP A 145 -5.61 15.85 -20.45
C ASP A 145 -5.80 15.83 -21.99
N SER A 146 -6.72 14.99 -22.43
CA SER A 146 -7.12 14.90 -23.84
C SER A 146 -7.69 16.22 -24.39
N GLY A 147 -8.32 17.01 -23.54
CA GLY A 147 -8.93 18.29 -23.90
C GLY A 147 -7.88 19.37 -24.16
N GLU A 148 -6.76 19.35 -23.46
CA GLU A 148 -5.60 20.22 -23.71
C GLU A 148 -4.97 19.92 -25.06
N LEU A 149 -4.62 18.67 -25.32
CA LEU A 149 -4.11 18.24 -26.63
C LEU A 149 -5.05 18.63 -27.78
N ALA A 150 -6.35 18.37 -27.62
CA ALA A 150 -7.33 18.71 -28.64
C ALA A 150 -7.41 20.22 -28.90
N ARG A 151 -7.29 21.06 -27.86
CA ARG A 151 -7.27 22.53 -28.00
C ARG A 151 -6.06 23.02 -28.78
N GLU A 152 -4.88 22.46 -28.55
CA GLU A 152 -3.67 22.79 -29.32
C GLU A 152 -3.81 22.47 -30.81
N LEU A 153 -4.57 21.41 -31.13
CA LEU A 153 -4.84 20.98 -32.51
C LEU A 153 -6.11 21.62 -33.10
N GLY A 154 -6.65 22.68 -32.46
CA GLY A 154 -7.79 23.44 -32.97
C GLY A 154 -9.17 22.82 -32.71
N GLY A 155 -9.26 21.88 -31.78
CA GLY A 155 -10.49 21.26 -31.31
C GLY A 155 -10.85 21.65 -29.87
N GLY A 156 -11.44 20.70 -29.15
CA GLY A 156 -11.82 20.87 -27.75
C GLY A 156 -12.48 19.63 -27.15
N GLY A 157 -12.84 19.74 -25.88
CA GLY A 157 -13.48 18.65 -25.14
C GLY A 157 -13.20 18.72 -23.64
N HIS A 158 -13.38 17.59 -22.98
CA HIS A 158 -13.08 17.36 -21.57
C HIS A 158 -11.74 16.63 -21.40
N PRO A 159 -11.13 16.67 -20.19
CA PRO A 159 -9.87 15.99 -19.92
C PRO A 159 -9.85 14.50 -20.30
N ARG A 160 -10.97 13.79 -20.13
CA ARG A 160 -11.08 12.35 -20.45
C ARG A 160 -11.57 12.04 -21.87
N ALA A 161 -12.05 13.05 -22.60
CA ALA A 161 -12.72 12.86 -23.88
C ALA A 161 -12.71 14.14 -24.70
N ALA A 162 -12.02 14.12 -25.83
CA ALA A 162 -11.91 15.30 -26.68
C ALA A 162 -11.82 14.93 -28.17
N ALA A 163 -12.03 15.93 -29.03
CA ALA A 163 -11.94 15.75 -30.46
C ALA A 163 -11.45 17.04 -31.14
N ALA A 164 -10.78 16.88 -32.28
CA ALA A 164 -10.34 17.99 -33.12
C ALA A 164 -10.50 17.66 -34.60
N ALA A 165 -10.85 18.66 -35.42
CA ALA A 165 -10.88 18.56 -36.87
C ALA A 165 -9.73 19.40 -37.44
N ILE A 166 -8.72 18.73 -37.95
CA ILE A 166 -7.46 19.33 -38.38
C ILE A 166 -7.47 19.48 -39.90
N TYR A 167 -7.45 20.71 -40.40
CA TYR A 167 -7.58 21.01 -41.84
C TYR A 167 -6.24 21.22 -42.56
N LYS A 168 -5.13 21.29 -41.82
CA LYS A 168 -3.78 21.56 -42.36
C LYS A 168 -2.76 20.66 -41.69
N GLY A 169 -1.82 20.15 -42.47
CA GLY A 169 -0.74 19.28 -42.01
C GLY A 169 -0.83 17.88 -42.61
N GLU A 170 0.30 17.18 -42.57
CA GLU A 170 0.40 15.77 -42.95
C GLU A 170 0.11 14.89 -41.74
N LEU A 171 -0.55 13.74 -41.94
CA LEU A 171 -0.90 12.81 -40.87
C LEU A 171 0.33 12.42 -40.03
N SER A 172 1.46 12.10 -40.66
CA SER A 172 2.70 11.73 -39.98
C SER A 172 3.29 12.84 -39.10
N ALA A 173 3.15 14.10 -39.52
CA ALA A 173 3.62 15.24 -38.73
C ALA A 173 2.78 15.44 -37.47
N ILE A 174 1.46 15.24 -37.57
CA ILE A 174 0.55 15.32 -36.42
C ILE A 174 0.81 14.17 -35.45
N ILE A 175 1.06 12.96 -35.96
CA ILE A 175 1.44 11.81 -35.11
C ILE A 175 2.70 12.14 -34.29
N ALA A 176 3.74 12.69 -34.92
CA ALA A 176 4.95 13.10 -34.23
C ALA A 176 4.68 14.18 -33.18
N GLN A 177 3.85 15.18 -33.52
CA GLN A 177 3.44 16.24 -32.59
C GLN A 177 2.70 15.68 -31.36
N ILE A 178 1.80 14.71 -31.52
CA ILE A 178 1.10 14.08 -30.39
C ILE A 178 2.10 13.35 -29.50
N TRP A 179 3.06 12.62 -30.08
CA TRP A 179 4.08 11.93 -29.28
C TRP A 179 4.97 12.89 -28.49
N ASP A 180 5.41 13.98 -29.11
CA ASP A 180 6.20 15.02 -28.44
C ASP A 180 5.38 15.70 -27.33
N TRP A 181 4.10 16.00 -27.60
CA TRP A 181 3.18 16.56 -26.61
C TRP A 181 3.02 15.62 -25.41
N SER A 182 2.78 14.34 -25.65
CA SER A 182 2.62 13.33 -24.60
C SER A 182 3.85 13.22 -23.70
N GLN A 183 5.05 13.31 -24.27
CA GLN A 183 6.30 13.30 -23.48
C GLN A 183 6.46 14.54 -22.60
N GLN A 184 5.92 15.69 -23.00
CA GLN A 184 6.07 16.97 -22.29
C GLN A 184 4.97 17.23 -21.26
N HIS A 185 3.74 16.79 -21.50
CA HIS A 185 2.56 17.18 -20.71
C HIS A 185 2.05 16.10 -19.77
N ILE A 186 2.30 14.82 -20.06
CA ILE A 186 1.86 13.72 -19.18
C ILE A 186 2.70 13.74 -17.91
N GLN A 187 2.02 13.93 -16.77
CA GLN A 187 2.65 13.91 -15.46
C GLN A 187 2.86 12.46 -14.98
N PRO A 188 3.85 12.17 -14.13
CA PRO A 188 4.04 10.82 -13.58
C PRO A 188 2.86 10.33 -12.75
N ALA A 189 2.43 9.08 -12.99
CA ALA A 189 1.36 8.44 -12.22
C ALA A 189 1.70 8.28 -10.74
N VAL A 190 2.98 7.99 -10.47
CA VAL A 190 3.56 7.91 -9.14
C VAL A 190 4.92 8.59 -9.22
N ARG A 191 5.18 9.48 -8.26
CA ARG A 191 6.40 10.26 -8.17
C ARG A 191 7.35 9.65 -7.16
N VAL A 192 8.63 9.96 -7.27
CA VAL A 192 9.64 9.59 -6.29
C VAL A 192 9.25 10.09 -4.88
N ALA A 193 8.62 11.27 -4.78
CA ALA A 193 8.10 11.81 -3.53
C ALA A 193 7.14 10.86 -2.79
N ASP A 194 6.38 10.04 -3.53
CA ASP A 194 5.37 9.15 -2.98
C ASP A 194 5.99 7.86 -2.42
N LEU A 195 7.21 7.52 -2.86
CA LEU A 195 7.95 6.33 -2.41
C LEU A 195 9.06 6.66 -1.41
N MET A 196 9.63 7.86 -1.50
CA MET A 196 10.83 8.20 -0.75
C MET A 196 10.57 8.34 0.76
N SER A 197 11.60 8.05 1.54
CA SER A 197 11.62 8.33 2.97
C SER A 197 12.37 9.63 3.25
N TYR A 198 11.81 10.46 4.12
CA TYR A 198 12.43 11.68 4.64
C TYR A 198 13.34 11.37 5.84
N GLY A 199 14.21 12.32 6.21
CA GLY A 199 15.08 12.16 7.38
C GLY A 199 16.24 11.19 7.15
N VAL A 200 16.80 11.23 5.93
CA VAL A 200 17.89 10.36 5.50
C VAL A 200 19.10 10.54 6.39
N GLN A 201 19.61 9.43 6.91
CA GLN A 201 20.88 9.44 7.61
C GLN A 201 22.02 9.50 6.60
N THR A 202 23.00 10.37 6.87
CA THR A 202 24.15 10.57 5.99
C THR A 202 25.46 10.45 6.74
N VAL A 203 26.53 10.22 5.98
CA VAL A 203 27.92 10.21 6.47
C VAL A 203 28.72 11.29 5.74
N SER A 204 29.73 11.83 6.38
CA SER A 204 30.62 12.82 5.73
C SER A 204 31.69 12.12 4.91
N ALA A 205 32.07 12.68 3.76
CA ALA A 205 33.12 12.15 2.90
C ALA A 205 34.48 12.02 3.61
N ASP A 206 34.76 12.90 4.57
CA ASP A 206 36.04 12.96 5.28
C ASP A 206 36.02 12.21 6.63
N GLU A 207 34.86 11.61 7.00
CA GLU A 207 34.71 10.81 8.22
C GLU A 207 35.44 9.46 8.07
N PRO A 208 36.11 8.94 9.12
CA PRO A 208 36.72 7.61 9.09
C PRO A 208 35.68 6.49 8.98
N ILE A 209 35.98 5.47 8.18
CA ILE A 209 35.08 4.32 7.92
C ILE A 209 34.62 3.64 9.20
N ALA A 210 35.51 3.50 10.20
CA ALA A 210 35.18 2.87 11.47
C ALA A 210 33.99 3.54 12.19
N GLU A 211 33.87 4.87 12.12
CA GLU A 211 32.76 5.63 12.73
C GLU A 211 31.47 5.48 11.93
N GLY A 212 31.55 5.57 10.60
CA GLY A 212 30.37 5.37 9.74
C GLY A 212 29.80 3.97 9.83
N ILE A 213 30.63 2.93 9.96
CA ILE A 213 30.16 1.55 10.13
C ILE A 213 29.43 1.35 11.46
N ALA A 214 29.92 1.96 12.55
CA ALA A 214 29.22 1.93 13.82
C ALA A 214 27.81 2.53 13.69
N ARG A 215 27.66 3.61 12.91
CA ARG A 215 26.35 4.23 12.61
C ARG A 215 25.48 3.37 11.68
N LEU A 216 26.05 2.81 10.60
CA LEU A 216 25.40 1.88 9.68
C LEU A 216 24.78 0.70 10.43
N ARG A 217 25.59 0.03 11.27
CA ARG A 217 25.18 -1.17 12.02
C ARG A 217 24.15 -0.88 13.11
N ARG A 218 24.16 0.33 13.69
CA ARG A 218 23.25 0.72 14.77
C ARG A 218 21.79 0.85 14.33
N ILE A 219 21.54 1.21 13.07
CA ILE A 219 20.19 1.51 12.56
C ILE A 219 19.70 0.41 11.60
N GLY A 220 20.64 -0.27 10.92
CA GLY A 220 20.36 -1.42 10.07
C GLY A 220 19.88 -1.07 8.66
N HIS A 221 20.27 0.10 8.13
CA HIS A 221 20.04 0.44 6.72
C HIS A 221 21.19 -0.08 5.85
N GLU A 222 20.87 -0.48 4.62
CA GLU A 222 21.83 -1.12 3.70
C GLU A 222 22.82 -0.15 3.04
N GLY A 223 22.50 1.14 2.97
CA GLY A 223 23.35 2.15 2.35
C GLY A 223 22.99 3.59 2.76
N TYR A 224 24.00 4.44 2.81
CA TYR A 224 23.92 5.82 3.29
C TYR A 224 24.53 6.77 2.26
N PRO A 225 23.86 7.89 1.91
CA PRO A 225 24.47 8.90 1.06
C PRO A 225 25.68 9.53 1.76
N VAL A 226 26.77 9.66 1.00
CA VAL A 226 27.99 10.33 1.45
C VAL A 226 27.93 11.77 1.00
N LEU A 227 28.08 12.69 1.96
CA LEU A 227 28.02 14.12 1.73
C LEU A 227 29.40 14.78 1.79
N ASP A 228 29.66 15.68 0.86
CA ASP A 228 30.75 16.64 0.89
C ASP A 228 30.14 18.04 0.81
N ALA A 229 30.40 18.89 1.81
CA ALA A 229 29.79 20.22 1.92
C ALA A 229 28.26 20.24 1.63
N ASN A 230 27.51 19.31 2.23
CA ASN A 230 26.06 19.09 2.03
C ASN A 230 25.61 18.63 0.63
N ARG A 231 26.52 18.26 -0.27
CA ARG A 231 26.19 17.67 -1.57
C ARG A 231 26.47 16.18 -1.59
N VAL A 232 25.62 15.42 -2.26
CA VAL A 232 25.81 13.98 -2.47
C VAL A 232 26.98 13.76 -3.41
N VAL A 233 28.02 13.07 -2.93
CA VAL A 233 29.23 12.74 -3.73
C VAL A 233 29.42 11.23 -3.91
N GLY A 234 28.64 10.43 -3.21
CA GLY A 234 28.68 8.98 -3.31
C GLY A 234 27.66 8.30 -2.43
N LEU A 235 27.71 6.97 -2.44
CA LEU A 235 26.90 6.09 -1.63
C LEU A 235 27.80 5.07 -0.94
N LEU A 236 27.67 4.95 0.38
CA LEU A 236 28.36 3.93 1.15
C LEU A 236 27.39 2.81 1.47
N THR A 237 27.66 1.61 0.95
CA THR A 237 26.89 0.41 1.28
C THR A 237 27.49 -0.31 2.49
N LEU A 238 26.65 -1.00 3.27
CA LEU A 238 27.13 -1.82 4.39
C LEU A 238 28.14 -2.87 3.92
N ARG A 239 27.93 -3.44 2.72
CA ARG A 239 28.82 -4.44 2.12
C ARG A 239 30.20 -3.90 1.81
N ASP A 240 30.30 -2.70 1.25
CA ASP A 240 31.58 -2.10 0.89
C ASP A 240 32.34 -1.65 2.14
N ALA A 241 31.60 -1.14 3.13
CA ALA A 241 32.14 -0.79 4.42
C ALA A 241 32.68 -2.01 5.18
N ASP A 242 31.94 -3.14 5.22
CA ASP A 242 32.39 -4.38 5.85
C ASP A 242 33.65 -4.94 5.17
N LYS A 243 33.71 -4.96 3.83
CA LYS A 243 34.91 -5.36 3.08
C LYS A 243 36.12 -4.49 3.44
N ALA A 244 35.94 -3.18 3.56
CA ALA A 244 37.03 -2.27 3.91
C ALA A 244 37.61 -2.60 5.30
N LEU A 245 36.76 -2.95 6.27
CA LEU A 245 37.22 -3.39 7.59
C LEU A 245 37.99 -4.71 7.54
N GLU A 246 37.53 -5.69 6.76
CA GLU A 246 38.21 -6.97 6.58
C GLU A 246 39.63 -6.79 6.02
N HIS A 247 39.80 -5.80 5.14
CA HIS A 247 41.11 -5.41 4.59
C HIS A 247 41.93 -4.47 5.48
N GLY A 248 41.46 -4.17 6.70
CA GLY A 248 42.19 -3.35 7.68
C GLY A 248 42.16 -1.84 7.40
N LEU A 249 41.27 -1.35 6.54
CA LEU A 249 41.15 0.05 6.13
C LEU A 249 40.34 0.89 7.15
N LYS A 250 40.57 0.69 8.45
CA LYS A 250 39.78 1.35 9.51
C LYS A 250 39.91 2.87 9.53
N GLU A 251 41.10 3.37 9.21
CA GLU A 251 41.45 4.79 9.19
C GLU A 251 41.22 5.45 7.81
N ALA A 252 40.83 4.66 6.80
CA ALA A 252 40.46 5.23 5.51
C ALA A 252 39.16 6.03 5.64
N THR A 253 39.00 7.02 4.77
CA THR A 253 37.83 7.92 4.79
C THR A 253 36.67 7.32 4.02
N MET A 254 35.44 7.80 4.24
CA MET A 254 34.29 7.37 3.43
C MET A 254 34.54 7.57 1.94
N ARG A 255 35.23 8.65 1.55
CA ARG A 255 35.58 8.95 0.17
C ARG A 255 36.41 7.84 -0.50
N ASP A 256 37.25 7.16 0.26
CA ASP A 256 38.15 6.11 -0.26
C ASP A 256 37.42 4.79 -0.58
N VAL A 257 36.22 4.59 -0.02
CA VAL A 257 35.50 3.32 -0.09
C VAL A 257 34.10 3.43 -0.71
N MET A 258 33.49 4.62 -0.68
CA MET A 258 32.17 4.84 -1.25
C MET A 258 32.12 4.50 -2.75
N LEU A 259 30.92 4.11 -3.19
CA LEU A 259 30.57 4.16 -4.60
C LEU A 259 30.54 5.64 -5.00
N SER A 260 31.56 6.09 -5.74
CA SER A 260 31.69 7.48 -6.15
C SER A 260 30.69 7.81 -7.25
N GLY A 261 29.99 8.93 -7.12
CA GLY A 261 29.05 9.39 -8.12
C GLY A 261 28.02 10.37 -7.57
N THR A 262 27.46 11.18 -8.46
CA THR A 262 26.38 12.14 -8.15
C THR A 262 25.06 11.62 -8.70
N VAL A 263 24.71 10.39 -8.35
CA VAL A 263 23.47 9.76 -8.82
C VAL A 263 22.34 10.18 -7.89
N THR A 264 21.46 11.06 -8.36
CA THR A 264 20.36 11.60 -7.58
C THR A 264 19.09 11.74 -8.42
N LEU A 265 17.95 11.83 -7.74
CA LEU A 265 16.65 12.16 -8.35
C LEU A 265 16.03 13.37 -7.64
N THR A 266 14.98 13.92 -8.23
CA THR A 266 14.12 14.94 -7.64
C THR A 266 12.80 14.32 -7.15
N PRO A 267 12.07 14.95 -6.22
CA PRO A 267 10.76 14.45 -5.77
C PRO A 267 9.73 14.33 -6.88
N HIS A 268 9.90 15.08 -7.96
CA HIS A 268 8.97 15.13 -9.08
C HIS A 268 9.26 14.09 -10.17
N ASP A 269 10.41 13.41 -10.10
CA ASP A 269 10.75 12.36 -11.06
C ASP A 269 9.79 11.18 -10.95
N SER A 270 9.61 10.46 -12.07
CA SER A 270 8.76 9.28 -12.12
C SER A 270 9.44 8.04 -11.55
N VAL A 271 8.62 7.07 -11.14
CA VAL A 271 9.12 5.74 -10.75
C VAL A 271 9.85 5.04 -11.91
N ALA A 272 9.42 5.23 -13.17
CA ALA A 272 10.13 4.71 -14.33
C ALA A 272 11.54 5.29 -14.45
N ARG A 273 11.70 6.60 -14.23
CA ARG A 273 13.01 7.24 -14.20
C ARG A 273 13.87 6.72 -13.05
N LEU A 274 13.26 6.46 -11.89
CA LEU A 274 13.93 5.81 -10.76
C LEU A 274 14.47 4.42 -11.14
N GLU A 275 13.67 3.60 -11.81
CA GLU A 275 14.07 2.27 -12.30
C GLU A 275 15.27 2.36 -13.25
N GLU A 276 15.20 3.24 -14.26
CA GLU A 276 16.30 3.48 -15.20
C GLU A 276 17.59 3.87 -14.48
N VAL A 277 17.50 4.83 -13.54
CA VAL A 277 18.66 5.33 -12.80
C VAL A 277 19.24 4.24 -11.91
N MET A 278 18.42 3.46 -11.20
CA MET A 278 18.89 2.33 -10.37
C MET A 278 19.60 1.26 -11.20
N VAL A 279 19.10 0.94 -12.39
CA VAL A 279 19.71 -0.06 -13.28
C VAL A 279 21.01 0.47 -13.88
N ALA A 280 21.01 1.71 -14.37
CA ALA A 280 22.18 2.30 -15.04
C ALA A 280 23.34 2.60 -14.09
N SER A 281 23.05 2.98 -12.85
CA SER A 281 24.07 3.29 -11.83
C SER A 281 24.52 2.10 -11.00
N ASP A 282 23.76 0.99 -11.02
CA ASP A 282 23.85 -0.13 -10.07
C ASP A 282 23.66 0.27 -8.59
N TRP A 283 23.18 1.49 -8.30
CA TRP A 283 22.88 1.91 -6.94
C TRP A 283 21.54 1.33 -6.49
N GLY A 284 21.54 0.67 -5.32
CA GLY A 284 20.34 0.12 -4.70
C GLY A 284 19.51 1.13 -3.90
N GLN A 285 20.12 2.27 -3.57
CA GLN A 285 19.49 3.39 -2.89
C GLN A 285 19.83 4.66 -3.63
N ILE A 286 18.80 5.41 -4.03
CA ILE A 286 18.97 6.66 -4.78
C ILE A 286 18.63 7.84 -3.87
N PRO A 287 19.61 8.71 -3.57
CA PRO A 287 19.37 9.95 -2.86
C PRO A 287 18.48 10.90 -3.68
N VAL A 288 17.54 11.56 -3.00
CA VAL A 288 16.61 12.52 -3.59
C VAL A 288 16.97 13.92 -3.13
N VAL A 289 17.17 14.82 -4.08
CA VAL A 289 17.61 16.21 -3.85
C VAL A 289 16.55 17.21 -4.29
N ASP A 290 16.56 18.39 -3.68
CA ASP A 290 15.75 19.53 -4.11
C ASP A 290 16.38 20.27 -5.31
N GLU A 291 15.72 21.35 -5.77
CA GLU A 291 16.21 22.21 -6.87
C GLU A 291 17.57 22.87 -6.58
N ARG A 292 18.01 22.90 -5.31
CA ARG A 292 19.30 23.46 -4.87
C ARG A 292 20.36 22.37 -4.65
N GLU A 293 20.10 21.15 -5.14
CA GLU A 293 20.94 19.95 -4.97
C GLU A 293 21.15 19.57 -3.49
N GLN A 294 20.24 19.95 -2.60
CA GLN A 294 20.28 19.55 -1.20
C GLN A 294 19.54 18.24 -1.00
N LEU A 295 20.13 17.31 -0.24
CA LEU A 295 19.48 16.04 0.08
C LEU A 295 18.23 16.26 0.94
N ILE A 296 17.11 15.72 0.49
CA ILE A 296 15.81 15.80 1.18
C ILE A 296 15.20 14.42 1.48
N GLY A 297 15.57 13.39 0.71
CA GLY A 297 14.98 12.06 0.80
C GLY A 297 15.86 10.97 0.22
N ILE A 298 15.43 9.71 0.37
CA ILE A 298 16.07 8.55 -0.24
C ILE A 298 15.00 7.55 -0.65
N VAL A 299 15.22 6.87 -1.76
CA VAL A 299 14.35 5.79 -2.23
C VAL A 299 15.17 4.53 -2.49
N THR A 300 14.66 3.37 -2.06
CA THR A 300 15.39 2.10 -2.11
C THR A 300 14.74 1.09 -3.04
N ARG A 301 15.49 0.06 -3.46
CA ARG A 301 14.93 -1.09 -4.21
C ARG A 301 13.74 -1.73 -3.49
N THR A 302 13.75 -1.75 -2.16
CA THR A 302 12.63 -2.29 -1.37
C THR A 302 11.36 -1.46 -1.55
N ASP A 303 11.46 -0.13 -1.65
CA ASP A 303 10.31 0.74 -1.86
C ASP A 303 9.73 0.57 -3.26
N LEU A 304 10.59 0.38 -4.25
CA LEU A 304 10.20 0.03 -5.62
C LEU A 304 9.50 -1.35 -5.70
N ILE A 305 10.03 -2.36 -5.01
CA ILE A 305 9.40 -3.70 -4.97
C ILE A 305 8.03 -3.65 -4.27
N LYS A 306 7.89 -2.90 -3.17
CA LYS A 306 6.61 -2.69 -2.50
C LYS A 306 5.60 -2.02 -3.43
N HIS A 307 6.04 -1.01 -4.18
CA HIS A 307 5.23 -0.32 -5.18
C HIS A 307 4.74 -1.29 -6.27
N TRP A 308 5.61 -2.14 -6.81
CA TRP A 308 5.21 -3.18 -7.77
C TRP A 308 4.22 -4.17 -7.18
N ALA A 309 4.42 -4.60 -5.93
CA ALA A 309 3.49 -5.50 -5.24
C ALA A 309 2.10 -4.87 -5.01
N GLN A 310 2.00 -3.54 -4.93
CA GLN A 310 0.72 -2.82 -4.86
C GLN A 310 0.06 -2.65 -6.24
N LYS A 311 0.82 -2.37 -7.31
CA LYS A 311 0.30 -2.23 -8.67
C LYS A 311 -0.05 -3.57 -9.33
N HIS A 312 0.72 -4.62 -9.02
CA HIS A 312 0.48 -6.00 -9.46
C HIS A 312 0.25 -6.87 -8.23
N PRO A 313 -0.89 -6.71 -7.53
CA PRO A 313 -1.20 -7.58 -6.43
C PRO A 313 -1.35 -8.99 -6.99
N ALA A 314 -0.38 -9.87 -6.73
CA ALA A 314 -0.45 -11.29 -7.08
C ALA A 314 -1.70 -11.96 -6.48
N ARG A 315 -2.29 -11.29 -5.48
CA ARG A 315 -3.60 -11.45 -4.87
C ARG A 315 -3.79 -10.19 -4.03
N ALA A 316 -5.01 -9.70 -3.80
CA ALA A 316 -5.20 -8.79 -2.66
C ALA A 316 -4.60 -9.49 -1.44
N PRO A 317 -3.71 -8.85 -0.65
CA PRO A 317 -3.17 -9.50 0.53
C PRO A 317 -4.37 -9.88 1.39
N GLU A 318 -4.70 -11.17 1.43
CA GLU A 318 -5.58 -11.73 2.45
C GLU A 318 -4.86 -11.41 3.74
N THR A 319 -5.29 -10.34 4.41
CA THR A 319 -4.78 -10.04 5.74
C THR A 319 -5.18 -11.23 6.60
N PRO A 320 -4.21 -12.03 7.05
CA PRO A 320 -4.51 -13.24 7.78
C PRO A 320 -5.34 -12.86 8.99
N HIS A 321 -6.42 -13.58 9.21
CA HIS A 321 -7.41 -13.30 10.23
C HIS A 321 -7.64 -14.57 11.02
N ILE A 322 -7.76 -14.44 12.33
CA ILE A 322 -8.07 -15.58 13.18
C ILE A 322 -9.58 -15.64 13.34
N GLU A 323 -10.18 -16.73 12.86
CA GLU A 323 -11.60 -16.97 13.07
C GLU A 323 -11.90 -17.13 14.56
N LEU A 324 -12.93 -16.41 15.03
CA LEU A 324 -13.32 -16.42 16.44
C LEU A 324 -13.63 -17.83 16.94
N ALA A 325 -14.30 -18.64 16.11
CA ALA A 325 -14.62 -20.04 16.43
C ALA A 325 -13.37 -20.88 16.70
N SER A 326 -12.31 -20.70 15.90
CA SER A 326 -11.02 -21.37 16.13
C SER A 326 -10.35 -20.90 17.42
N ALA A 327 -10.39 -19.58 17.68
CA ALA A 327 -9.85 -19.02 18.91
C ALA A 327 -10.59 -19.52 20.16
N GLU A 328 -11.92 -19.62 20.12
CA GLU A 328 -12.75 -20.20 21.18
C GLU A 328 -12.44 -21.67 21.43
N GLN A 329 -12.19 -22.44 20.38
CA GLN A 329 -11.83 -23.85 20.50
C GLN A 329 -10.46 -24.05 21.18
N ILE A 330 -9.49 -23.17 20.89
CA ILE A 330 -8.10 -23.32 21.35
C ILE A 330 -7.88 -22.69 22.72
N LEU A 331 -8.33 -21.44 22.89
CA LEU A 331 -8.13 -20.67 24.13
C LEU A 331 -9.29 -20.87 25.12
N GLY A 332 -10.45 -21.33 24.67
CA GLY A 332 -11.64 -21.48 25.50
C GLY A 332 -12.50 -20.20 25.54
N ILE A 333 -13.81 -20.39 25.59
CA ILE A 333 -14.82 -19.32 25.53
C ILE A 333 -14.59 -18.25 26.62
N SER A 334 -14.24 -18.66 27.85
CA SER A 334 -14.00 -17.72 28.96
C SER A 334 -12.82 -16.78 28.69
N ASN A 335 -11.75 -17.27 28.07
CA ASN A 335 -10.59 -16.46 27.73
C ASN A 335 -10.88 -15.52 26.56
N ILE A 336 -11.65 -15.97 25.57
CA ILE A 336 -12.11 -15.10 24.48
C ILE A 336 -13.00 -13.98 25.00
N ALA A 337 -13.97 -14.29 25.87
CA ALA A 337 -14.83 -13.28 26.50
C ALA A 337 -14.01 -12.24 27.30
N LEU A 338 -12.95 -12.68 27.99
CA LEU A 338 -12.02 -11.80 28.67
C LEU A 338 -11.25 -10.90 27.68
N ILE A 339 -10.70 -11.46 26.60
CA ILE A 339 -10.01 -10.71 25.54
C ILE A 339 -10.93 -9.67 24.89
N GLU A 340 -12.17 -10.04 24.59
CA GLU A 340 -13.19 -9.14 24.05
C GLU A 340 -13.55 -8.01 25.03
N THR A 341 -13.61 -8.31 26.32
CA THR A 341 -13.86 -7.30 27.36
C THR A 341 -12.73 -6.28 27.44
N VAL A 342 -11.48 -6.75 27.46
CA VAL A 342 -10.28 -5.89 27.45
C VAL A 342 -10.27 -5.04 26.17
N SER A 343 -10.58 -5.66 25.02
CA SER A 343 -10.68 -4.98 23.74
C SER A 343 -11.75 -3.89 23.73
N ALA A 344 -12.94 -4.16 24.26
CA ALA A 344 -14.04 -3.18 24.32
C ALA A 344 -13.65 -1.95 25.16
N LEU A 345 -12.93 -2.13 26.27
CA LEU A 345 -12.44 -0.99 27.06
C LEU A 345 -11.38 -0.19 26.31
N ALA A 346 -10.46 -0.86 25.60
CA ALA A 346 -9.46 -0.19 24.75
C ALA A 346 -10.13 0.63 23.64
N GLN A 347 -11.14 0.06 22.96
CA GLN A 347 -11.92 0.72 21.91
C GLN A 347 -12.65 1.95 22.44
N LYS A 348 -13.31 1.85 23.60
CA LYS A 348 -13.98 2.99 24.26
C LYS A 348 -13.01 4.11 24.61
N SER A 349 -11.76 3.76 24.92
CA SER A 349 -10.68 4.69 25.25
C SER A 349 -9.92 5.19 24.03
N GLY A 350 -10.25 4.72 22.82
CA GLY A 350 -9.57 5.08 21.57
C GLY A 350 -8.13 4.55 21.48
N LEU A 351 -7.79 3.50 22.24
CA LEU A 351 -6.44 2.97 22.34
C LEU A 351 -6.22 1.78 21.39
N PRO A 352 -5.12 1.76 20.60
CA PRO A 352 -4.70 0.57 19.89
C PRO A 352 -4.23 -0.52 20.85
N LEU A 353 -4.78 -1.72 20.71
CA LEU A 353 -4.50 -2.89 21.55
C LEU A 353 -4.16 -4.08 20.67
N TYR A 354 -3.12 -4.81 21.06
CA TYR A 354 -2.62 -5.97 20.34
C TYR A 354 -2.37 -7.12 21.33
N MET A 355 -2.77 -8.33 20.97
CA MET A 355 -2.26 -9.56 21.59
C MET A 355 -0.99 -9.98 20.86
N VAL A 356 0.09 -10.34 21.57
CA VAL A 356 1.42 -10.48 20.97
C VAL A 356 2.16 -11.72 21.45
N GLY A 357 3.14 -12.17 20.68
CA GLY A 357 4.14 -13.13 21.17
C GLY A 357 3.70 -14.58 21.13
N GLY A 358 4.01 -15.32 22.21
CA GLY A 358 3.91 -16.78 22.24
C GLY A 358 2.49 -17.30 22.06
N VAL A 359 1.50 -16.59 22.63
CA VAL A 359 0.08 -16.93 22.49
C VAL A 359 -0.39 -16.84 21.04
N VAL A 360 0.06 -15.84 20.28
CA VAL A 360 -0.31 -15.69 18.86
C VAL A 360 0.27 -16.82 18.01
N ARG A 361 1.56 -17.13 18.22
CA ARG A 361 2.22 -18.25 17.55
C ARG A 361 1.52 -19.57 17.85
N ASP A 362 1.26 -19.84 19.13
CA ASP A 362 0.68 -21.12 19.56
C ASP A 362 -0.77 -21.24 19.08
N LEU A 363 -1.54 -20.14 19.08
CA LEU A 363 -2.88 -20.07 18.51
C LEU A 363 -2.89 -20.41 17.01
N LEU A 364 -1.94 -19.88 16.24
CA LEU A 364 -1.78 -20.20 14.81
C LEU A 364 -1.30 -21.64 14.55
N LEU A 365 -0.66 -22.27 15.54
CA LEU A 365 -0.27 -23.69 15.52
C LEU A 365 -1.37 -24.61 16.07
N GLU A 366 -2.56 -24.08 16.40
CA GLU A 366 -3.65 -24.80 17.04
C GLU A 366 -3.27 -25.43 18.39
N ARG A 367 -2.36 -24.77 19.13
CA ARG A 367 -1.88 -25.22 20.45
C ARG A 367 -2.40 -24.27 21.55
N PRO A 368 -2.92 -24.81 22.67
CA PRO A 368 -3.36 -23.97 23.77
C PRO A 368 -2.18 -23.27 24.45
N ASN A 369 -2.31 -21.97 24.68
CA ASN A 369 -1.38 -21.18 25.47
C ASN A 369 -2.16 -20.10 26.24
N TYR A 370 -2.12 -20.18 27.57
CA TYR A 370 -2.89 -19.31 28.46
C TYR A 370 -2.06 -18.13 29.01
N ASP A 371 -0.81 -17.98 28.57
CA ASP A 371 0.06 -16.84 28.86
C ASP A 371 -0.27 -15.70 27.88
N ILE A 372 -1.31 -14.93 28.20
CA ILE A 372 -1.87 -13.90 27.32
C ILE A 372 -1.16 -12.56 27.56
N ASP A 373 -0.33 -12.18 26.58
CA ASP A 373 0.40 -10.92 26.54
C ASP A 373 -0.30 -9.88 25.66
N PHE A 374 -0.49 -8.68 26.20
CA PHE A 374 -0.99 -7.52 25.47
C PHE A 374 0.06 -6.42 25.33
N VAL A 375 0.00 -5.73 24.20
CA VAL A 375 0.72 -4.48 23.95
C VAL A 375 -0.29 -3.37 23.64
N VAL A 376 -0.10 -2.23 24.30
CA VAL A 376 -0.92 -1.02 24.13
C VAL A 376 -0.04 0.10 23.58
N GLU A 377 -0.50 0.81 22.55
CA GLU A 377 0.20 2.01 22.04
C GLU A 377 -0.11 3.26 22.89
N ALA A 378 -0.10 3.11 24.21
CA ALA A 378 -0.30 4.14 25.23
C ALA A 378 0.22 3.62 26.58
N ASP A 379 0.07 4.40 27.66
CA ASP A 379 0.46 3.97 29.00
C ASP A 379 -0.35 2.74 29.46
N ALA A 380 0.29 1.57 29.37
CA ALA A 380 -0.32 0.30 29.75
C ALA A 380 -0.69 0.26 31.24
N ILE A 381 0.04 0.97 32.11
CA ILE A 381 -0.23 0.97 33.55
C ILE A 381 -1.56 1.67 33.81
N THR A 382 -1.76 2.86 33.22
CA THR A 382 -3.03 3.58 33.34
C THR A 382 -4.20 2.80 32.72
N PHE A 383 -3.97 2.13 31.59
CA PHE A 383 -4.98 1.27 30.98
C PHE A 383 -5.40 0.12 31.90
N VAL A 384 -4.43 -0.57 32.51
CA VAL A 384 -4.71 -1.69 33.43
C VAL A 384 -5.34 -1.21 34.73
N GLU A 385 -4.93 -0.07 35.28
CA GLU A 385 -5.60 0.55 36.43
C GLU A 385 -7.09 0.83 36.14
N SER A 386 -7.43 1.21 34.89
CA SER A 386 -8.82 1.40 34.47
C SER A 386 -9.60 0.09 34.32
N LEU A 387 -8.94 -1.00 33.89
CA LEU A 387 -9.51 -2.35 33.87
C LEU A 387 -9.86 -2.78 35.30
N ALA A 388 -8.90 -2.68 36.23
CA ALA A 388 -9.09 -3.07 37.62
C ALA A 388 -10.15 -2.22 38.33
N ALA A 389 -10.23 -0.92 38.05
CA ALA A 389 -11.29 -0.07 38.59
C ALA A 389 -12.69 -0.49 38.10
N THR A 390 -12.79 -0.94 36.85
CA THR A 390 -14.07 -1.33 36.25
C THR A 390 -14.49 -2.73 36.69
N TYR A 391 -13.57 -3.70 36.58
CA TYR A 391 -13.84 -5.12 36.74
C TYR A 391 -13.36 -5.70 38.07
N GLY A 392 -12.51 -5.04 38.85
CA GLY A 392 -11.91 -5.62 40.06
C GLY A 392 -10.55 -6.28 39.78
N GLY A 393 -10.01 -6.99 40.77
CA GLY A 393 -8.65 -7.53 40.73
C GLY A 393 -7.56 -6.51 41.13
N ASP A 394 -6.34 -7.02 41.22
CA ASP A 394 -5.16 -6.27 41.66
C ASP A 394 -4.21 -5.96 40.50
N VAL A 395 -3.47 -4.86 40.60
CA VAL A 395 -2.51 -4.42 39.57
C VAL A 395 -1.10 -4.37 40.13
N HIS A 396 -0.20 -5.14 39.52
CA HIS A 396 1.24 -5.07 39.78
C HIS A 396 1.93 -4.38 38.60
N SER A 397 2.45 -3.18 38.81
CA SER A 397 3.10 -2.40 37.74
C SER A 397 4.59 -2.22 37.96
N TYR A 398 5.33 -2.11 36.87
CA TYR A 398 6.76 -1.79 36.86
C TYR A 398 7.01 -0.63 35.89
N ARG A 399 7.00 0.60 36.44
CA ARG A 399 7.08 1.85 35.69
C ARG A 399 8.30 1.99 34.76
N PRO A 400 9.54 1.58 35.13
CA PRO A 400 10.69 1.76 34.24
C PRO A 400 10.58 1.03 32.89
N PHE A 401 9.79 -0.03 32.82
CA PHE A 401 9.56 -0.78 31.58
C PHE A 401 8.16 -0.56 30.99
N GLY A 402 7.30 0.24 31.64
CA GLY A 402 5.93 0.48 31.20
C GLY A 402 5.08 -0.78 31.14
N THR A 403 5.32 -1.73 32.06
CA THR A 403 4.62 -3.02 32.13
C THR A 403 3.68 -3.08 33.33
N ALA A 404 2.54 -3.75 33.16
CA ALA A 404 1.57 -3.99 34.22
C ALA A 404 1.01 -5.41 34.11
N LYS A 405 0.78 -6.03 35.27
CA LYS A 405 0.14 -7.32 35.41
C LYS A 405 -1.20 -7.13 36.11
N TRP A 406 -2.27 -7.61 35.49
CA TRP A 406 -3.60 -7.61 36.07
C TRP A 406 -3.91 -8.99 36.66
N LEU A 407 -4.00 -9.06 37.99
CA LEU A 407 -4.34 -10.26 38.73
C LEU A 407 -5.86 -10.36 38.86
N LEU A 408 -6.44 -11.46 38.42
CA LEU A 408 -7.88 -11.68 38.45
C LEU A 408 -8.30 -12.30 39.79
N ASP A 409 -9.36 -11.76 40.39
CA ASP A 409 -9.92 -12.25 41.66
C ASP A 409 -11.41 -12.63 41.49
N GLU A 410 -12.05 -13.07 42.58
CA GLU A 410 -13.47 -13.42 42.57
C GLU A 410 -14.37 -12.24 42.15
N THR A 411 -13.98 -11.01 42.49
CA THR A 411 -14.73 -9.80 42.09
C THR A 411 -14.70 -9.61 40.57
N ALA A 412 -13.52 -9.82 39.96
CA ALA A 412 -13.35 -9.81 38.51
C ALA A 412 -14.16 -10.91 37.84
N ALA A 413 -14.11 -12.12 38.36
CA ALA A 413 -14.87 -13.25 37.85
C ALA A 413 -16.40 -12.96 37.87
N GLU A 414 -16.93 -12.47 38.99
CA GLU A 414 -18.35 -12.10 39.13
C GLU A 414 -18.79 -11.05 38.11
N LYS A 415 -18.01 -9.97 37.94
CA LYS A 415 -18.34 -8.89 36.99
C LYS A 415 -18.21 -9.29 35.53
N LEU A 416 -17.32 -10.24 35.23
CA LEU A 416 -17.15 -10.82 33.90
C LEU A 416 -18.18 -11.93 33.60
N GLY A 417 -18.94 -12.38 34.60
CA GLY A 417 -19.97 -13.42 34.43
C GLY A 417 -19.41 -14.83 34.22
N VAL A 418 -18.20 -15.09 34.69
CA VAL A 418 -17.48 -16.37 34.54
C VAL A 418 -16.94 -16.83 35.89
N LYS A 419 -16.69 -18.13 36.06
CA LYS A 419 -16.09 -18.65 37.30
C LYS A 419 -14.58 -18.36 37.31
N LEU A 420 -14.01 -18.04 38.47
CA LEU A 420 -12.58 -17.77 38.61
C LEU A 420 -11.70 -18.93 38.13
N GLU A 421 -12.13 -20.18 38.37
CA GLU A 421 -11.46 -21.40 37.90
C GLU A 421 -11.35 -21.53 36.36
N GLN A 422 -12.12 -20.73 35.61
CA GLN A 422 -12.14 -20.72 34.15
C GLN A 422 -11.36 -19.54 33.55
N LEU A 423 -10.79 -18.69 34.40
CA LEU A 423 -9.98 -17.53 34.02
C LEU A 423 -8.49 -17.84 34.24
N PRO A 424 -7.59 -17.15 33.54
CA PRO A 424 -6.16 -17.23 33.84
C PRO A 424 -5.89 -16.52 35.17
N ASP A 425 -4.81 -16.89 35.87
CA ASP A 425 -4.43 -16.22 37.11
C ASP A 425 -4.16 -14.72 36.90
N HIS A 426 -3.66 -14.36 35.71
CA HIS A 426 -3.33 -12.99 35.35
C HIS A 426 -3.27 -12.76 33.85
N LEU A 427 -3.26 -11.48 33.49
CA LEU A 427 -2.95 -10.98 32.15
C LEU A 427 -1.76 -10.01 32.22
N ASP A 428 -0.86 -10.09 31.24
CA ASP A 428 0.32 -9.24 31.14
C ASP A 428 0.13 -8.15 30.08
N PHE A 429 0.52 -6.91 30.42
CA PHE A 429 0.38 -5.74 29.56
C PHE A 429 1.71 -4.98 29.48
N ALA A 430 2.07 -4.55 28.28
CA ALA A 430 3.23 -3.71 28.03
C ALA A 430 2.88 -2.49 27.18
N THR A 431 3.51 -1.37 27.50
CA THR A 431 3.50 -0.19 26.62
C THR A 431 4.36 -0.48 25.39
N ALA A 432 3.82 -0.22 24.20
CA ALA A 432 4.53 -0.40 22.93
C ALA A 432 5.79 0.48 22.93
N ARG A 433 6.95 -0.15 22.73
CA ARG A 433 8.22 0.52 22.95
C ARG A 433 9.34 0.09 21.99
N SER A 434 10.25 1.02 21.72
CA SER A 434 11.52 0.74 21.06
C SER A 434 12.61 0.58 22.11
N GLU A 435 13.51 -0.37 21.90
CA GLU A 435 14.65 -0.63 22.78
C GLU A 435 15.95 -0.22 22.08
N LEU A 436 16.77 0.53 22.80
CA LEU A 436 18.14 0.84 22.41
C LEU A 436 19.11 0.23 23.42
N TYR A 437 19.99 -0.65 22.95
CA TYR A 437 21.07 -1.21 23.75
C TYR A 437 22.32 -0.32 23.58
N GLU A 438 22.83 0.25 24.67
CA GLU A 438 24.03 1.08 24.62
C GLU A 438 25.29 0.24 24.34
N HIS A 439 25.31 -1.01 24.83
CA HIS A 439 26.36 -1.99 24.61
C HIS A 439 25.80 -3.41 24.79
N PRO A 440 26.45 -4.45 24.21
CA PRO A 440 26.03 -5.84 24.36
C PRO A 440 25.82 -6.20 25.84
N THR A 441 24.75 -6.93 26.17
CA THR A 441 24.35 -7.38 27.52
C THR A 441 23.80 -6.32 28.50
N ALA A 442 23.72 -5.04 28.11
CA ALA A 442 23.11 -3.99 28.93
C ALA A 442 21.57 -4.10 28.96
N LEU A 443 20.94 -3.59 30.03
CA LEU A 443 19.50 -3.35 30.02
C LEU A 443 19.19 -2.21 29.01
N PRO A 444 18.16 -2.35 28.17
CA PRO A 444 17.87 -1.37 27.12
C PRO A 444 17.27 -0.07 27.67
N THR A 445 17.54 1.05 26.99
CA THR A 445 16.77 2.29 27.15
C THR A 445 15.48 2.20 26.33
N VAL A 446 14.36 2.62 26.92
CA VAL A 446 13.00 2.41 26.39
C VAL A 446 12.37 3.73 25.90
N TYR A 447 11.78 3.73 24.71
CA TYR A 447 11.03 4.87 24.14
C TYR A 447 9.64 4.44 23.67
N ASN A 448 8.63 5.32 23.78
CA ASN A 448 7.29 5.05 23.22
C ASN A 448 7.36 4.89 21.70
N SER A 449 6.74 3.84 21.16
CA SER A 449 6.74 3.58 19.72
C SER A 449 5.50 2.80 19.28
N GLY A 450 5.22 2.74 17.98
CA GLY A 450 4.16 1.86 17.45
C GLY A 450 4.53 0.37 17.52
N ILE A 451 3.51 -0.50 17.37
CA ILE A 451 3.59 -1.96 17.46
C ILE A 451 4.67 -2.56 16.55
N LYS A 452 4.85 -2.01 15.35
CA LYS A 452 5.88 -2.49 14.41
C LYS A 452 7.28 -2.42 14.99
N LEU A 453 7.61 -1.34 15.71
CA LEU A 453 8.92 -1.15 16.33
C LEU A 453 9.06 -2.01 17.60
N ASP A 454 7.98 -2.19 18.37
CA ASP A 454 7.97 -3.13 19.51
C ASP A 454 8.26 -4.56 19.08
N LEU A 455 7.64 -5.02 18.00
CA LEU A 455 7.85 -6.36 17.48
C LEU A 455 9.29 -6.58 16.97
N ARG A 456 9.99 -5.52 16.54
CA ARG A 456 11.39 -5.61 16.04
C ARG A 456 12.40 -6.03 17.12
N ARG A 457 12.13 -5.71 18.39
CA ARG A 457 13.08 -5.98 19.50
C ARG A 457 13.03 -7.42 20.00
N ARG A 458 12.07 -8.22 19.52
CA ARG A 458 11.84 -9.61 19.95
C ARG A 458 12.92 -10.55 19.40
N ASP A 459 12.90 -11.79 19.87
CA ASP A 459 13.97 -12.75 19.62
C ASP A 459 13.93 -13.37 18.21
N PHE A 460 12.77 -13.88 17.79
CA PHE A 460 12.59 -14.61 16.53
C PHE A 460 11.36 -14.15 15.75
N THR A 461 11.39 -14.29 14.41
CA THR A 461 10.30 -13.93 13.49
C THR A 461 8.95 -14.52 13.91
N ILE A 462 8.92 -15.81 14.28
CA ILE A 462 7.73 -16.51 14.77
C ILE A 462 7.12 -15.91 16.05
N ASN A 463 7.89 -15.14 16.82
CA ASN A 463 7.44 -14.45 18.04
C ASN A 463 7.15 -12.95 17.80
N THR A 464 7.27 -12.48 16.55
CA THR A 464 6.91 -11.11 16.14
C THR A 464 5.49 -10.98 15.61
N LEU A 465 4.70 -12.04 15.69
CA LEU A 465 3.30 -12.02 15.29
C LEU A 465 2.46 -11.30 16.34
N ALA A 466 1.51 -10.50 15.86
CA ALA A 466 0.54 -9.81 16.70
C ALA A 466 -0.86 -9.97 16.14
N VAL A 467 -1.87 -9.95 17.01
CA VAL A 467 -3.29 -9.92 16.66
C VAL A 467 -3.83 -8.59 17.11
N GLN A 468 -4.36 -7.82 16.17
CA GLN A 468 -4.99 -6.55 16.47
C GLN A 468 -6.35 -6.78 17.13
N LEU A 469 -6.60 -6.12 18.26
CA LEU A 469 -7.85 -6.24 19.01
C LEU A 469 -8.65 -4.94 19.00
N SER A 470 -7.98 -3.79 18.88
CA SER A 470 -8.59 -2.47 18.74
C SER A 470 -7.92 -1.69 17.59
N PRO A 471 -8.67 -0.95 16.74
CA PRO A 471 -10.12 -0.68 16.81
C PRO A 471 -11.01 -1.79 16.24
N GLN A 472 -12.32 -1.73 16.48
CA GLN A 472 -13.29 -2.79 16.16
C GLN A 472 -13.24 -3.27 14.69
N GLY A 473 -13.05 -2.35 13.73
CA GLY A 473 -12.98 -2.68 12.31
C GLY A 473 -11.74 -3.50 11.88
N ALA A 474 -10.78 -3.72 12.79
CA ALA A 474 -9.57 -4.48 12.53
C ALA A 474 -9.33 -5.61 13.57
N MET A 475 -10.36 -5.94 14.37
CA MET A 475 -10.25 -6.96 15.41
C MET A 475 -9.96 -8.34 14.81
N TRP A 476 -9.12 -9.12 15.49
CA TRP A 476 -8.63 -10.46 15.09
C TRP A 476 -7.77 -10.51 13.81
N ARG A 477 -7.38 -9.35 13.28
CA ARG A 477 -6.41 -9.25 12.19
C ARG A 477 -5.01 -9.62 12.69
N VAL A 478 -4.34 -10.54 11.99
CA VAL A 478 -2.94 -10.88 12.23
C VAL A 478 -2.03 -9.86 11.53
N LEU A 479 -1.06 -9.36 12.27
CA LEU A 479 0.00 -8.48 11.80
C LEU A 479 1.32 -9.26 11.75
N ASP A 480 1.89 -9.34 10.55
CA ASP A 480 3.22 -9.90 10.31
C ASP A 480 4.06 -8.89 9.51
N PHE A 481 5.03 -8.27 10.17
CA PHE A 481 5.93 -7.31 9.54
C PHE A 481 7.28 -7.92 9.13
N TYR A 482 7.59 -9.13 9.62
CA TYR A 482 8.94 -9.71 9.56
C TYR A 482 8.98 -11.13 8.99
N GLY A 483 7.86 -11.62 8.43
CA GLY A 483 7.76 -12.93 7.80
C GLY A 483 7.60 -14.09 8.79
N GLY A 484 7.04 -13.81 9.97
CA GLY A 484 6.81 -14.81 11.01
C GLY A 484 5.84 -15.91 10.60
N LEU A 485 4.81 -15.61 9.80
CA LEU A 485 3.84 -16.61 9.33
C LEU A 485 4.50 -17.62 8.40
N HIS A 486 5.27 -17.12 7.44
CA HIS A 486 5.99 -17.95 6.48
C HIS A 486 7.07 -18.80 7.14
N ASP A 487 7.79 -18.25 8.12
CA ASP A 487 8.76 -19.03 8.91
C ASP A 487 8.05 -20.06 9.80
N LEU A 488 6.86 -19.76 10.34
CA LEU A 488 6.06 -20.71 11.12
C LEU A 488 5.59 -21.90 10.28
N GLU A 489 5.06 -21.65 9.08
CA GLU A 489 4.66 -22.68 8.11
C GLU A 489 5.82 -23.60 7.71
N ARG A 490 7.04 -23.06 7.64
CA ARG A 490 8.26 -23.80 7.29
C ARG A 490 8.97 -24.44 8.48
N GLY A 491 8.46 -24.26 9.71
CA GLY A 491 9.12 -24.74 10.92
C GLY A 491 10.50 -24.10 11.16
N MET A 492 10.68 -22.83 10.77
CA MET A 492 11.96 -22.13 10.81
C MET A 492 12.05 -21.17 11.99
N ILE A 493 13.17 -21.23 12.73
CA ILE A 493 13.50 -20.26 13.78
C ILE A 493 14.54 -19.29 13.23
N ARG A 494 14.11 -18.07 12.92
CA ARG A 494 14.96 -17.02 12.33
C ARG A 494 15.05 -15.81 13.26
N VAL A 495 16.25 -15.27 13.42
CA VAL A 495 16.49 -14.01 14.13
C VAL A 495 16.17 -12.80 13.24
N LEU A 496 15.79 -11.67 13.85
CA LEU A 496 15.35 -10.46 13.12
C LEU A 496 16.50 -9.65 12.50
N HIS A 497 17.71 -9.77 13.02
CA HIS A 497 18.91 -9.10 12.51
C HIS A 497 20.17 -9.87 12.93
N SER A 498 21.28 -9.63 12.23
CA SER A 498 22.56 -10.32 12.42
C SER A 498 23.15 -10.16 13.83
N LEU A 499 22.84 -9.04 14.50
CA LEU A 499 23.32 -8.75 15.86
C LEU A 499 22.41 -9.28 16.99
N SER A 500 21.32 -10.00 16.68
CA SER A 500 20.32 -10.44 17.68
C SER A 500 20.95 -11.22 18.84
N PHE A 501 21.90 -12.11 18.57
CA PHE A 501 22.62 -12.87 19.61
C PHE A 501 23.69 -12.05 20.34
N VAL A 502 24.17 -10.96 19.75
CA VAL A 502 25.13 -10.06 20.39
C VAL A 502 24.39 -9.17 21.39
N ASP A 503 23.23 -8.65 21.02
CA ASP A 503 22.40 -7.80 21.87
C ASP A 503 21.89 -8.59 23.09
N ASP A 504 21.42 -9.83 22.86
CA ASP A 504 20.98 -10.74 23.92
C ASP A 504 21.44 -12.19 23.65
N PRO A 505 22.59 -12.60 24.24
CA PRO A 505 23.12 -13.96 24.09
C PRO A 505 22.19 -15.06 24.61
N THR A 506 21.22 -14.74 25.49
CA THR A 506 20.27 -15.74 26.00
C THR A 506 19.37 -16.29 24.89
N ARG A 507 19.24 -15.56 23.78
CA ARG A 507 18.51 -16.01 22.58
C ARG A 507 19.09 -17.30 22.00
N ILE A 508 20.38 -17.58 22.16
CA ILE A 508 20.97 -18.85 21.68
C ILE A 508 20.29 -20.04 22.37
N ILE A 509 20.18 -20.00 23.71
CA ILE A 509 19.53 -21.06 24.49
C ILE A 509 18.03 -21.11 24.18
N ARG A 510 17.39 -19.95 24.00
CA ARG A 510 15.97 -19.88 23.62
C ARG A 510 15.73 -20.50 22.24
N ALA A 511 16.62 -20.30 21.26
CA ALA A 511 16.51 -20.89 19.93
C ALA A 511 16.50 -22.41 20.00
N VAL A 512 17.44 -23.00 20.75
CA VAL A 512 17.49 -24.46 20.96
C VAL A 512 16.23 -24.96 21.67
N ARG A 513 15.76 -24.23 22.68
CA ARG A 513 14.51 -24.56 23.39
C ARG A 513 13.30 -24.53 22.47
N PHE A 514 13.17 -23.53 21.60
CA PHE A 514 12.08 -23.45 20.64
C PHE A 514 12.19 -24.55 19.57
N ALA A 515 13.39 -24.88 19.11
CA ALA A 515 13.60 -25.96 18.16
C ALA A 515 13.10 -27.31 18.71
N GLN A 516 13.32 -27.57 20.00
CA GLN A 516 12.82 -28.80 20.65
C GLN A 516 11.33 -28.74 20.97
N ARG A 517 10.79 -27.57 21.30
CA ARG A 517 9.36 -27.40 21.66
C ARG A 517 8.43 -27.43 20.44
N LEU A 518 8.90 -26.94 19.29
CA LEU A 518 8.06 -26.72 18.10
C LEU A 518 8.23 -27.81 17.03
N ASN A 519 9.29 -28.61 17.10
CA ASN A 519 9.49 -29.79 16.24
C ASN A 519 8.40 -30.85 16.40
#